data_AF-A0A915J4I9-F1
#
_entry.id   AF-A0A915J4I9-F1
#
_cell.length_a   1.000
_cell.length_b   1.000
_cell.length_c   1.000
_cell.angle_alpha   90.00
_cell.angle_beta   90.00
_cell.angle_gamma   90.00
#
_symmetry.space_group_name_H-M   'P 1'
#
loop_
_entity.id
_entity.type
_entity.pdbx_description
1 polymer ?
#
loop_
_entity_poly.entity_id
_entity_poly.type
_entity_poly.pdbx_seq_one_letter_code
_entity_poly.pdbx_strand_id
1 'polypeptide(L)'
;MSEQRGILYFGGNNSAKYENMASPADFPSQRRCMNNKDKGNACDKPQSTRWYFNEKKFRCMAFTYLGCGGNDNNFVNMNDCHTQCMPADGPACLSSEFALPAPMPKDATKYGSHWCQKTGCPTGFQCHNGIWFSQCCNQTVENWFTEGSDPKCKNGRNAYQLDGHLAVGDTCSDLVCPQGHTCESTNLLFAKCCP
;
A
#
# COMPACT_ATOMS: atom_id res chain seq x y z
N MET A 1 -13.56 20.22 38.51
CA MET A 1 -12.43 19.35 38.89
C MET A 1 -12.22 18.42 37.70
N SER A 2 -11.41 18.85 36.72
CA SER A 2 -9.95 18.56 36.56
C SER A 2 -9.75 17.14 36.00
N GLU A 3 -8.98 16.83 34.94
CA GLU A 3 -8.18 17.59 33.97
C GLU A 3 -7.79 16.65 32.81
N GLN A 4 -7.26 17.25 31.74
CA GLN A 4 -6.94 16.73 30.40
C GLN A 4 -5.72 15.80 30.30
N ARG A 5 -5.56 15.18 29.11
CA ARG A 5 -4.36 15.34 28.25
C ARG A 5 -4.65 14.92 26.80
N GLY A 6 -4.63 15.88 25.87
CA GLY A 6 -4.43 15.65 24.43
C GLY A 6 -2.94 15.83 24.06
N ILE A 7 -2.47 16.13 22.84
CA ILE A 7 -2.99 16.50 21.50
C ILE A 7 -1.81 16.28 20.51
N LEU A 8 -2.04 16.10 19.21
CA LEU A 8 -1.19 16.76 18.19
C LEU A 8 -2.07 17.49 17.17
N TYR A 9 -1.84 18.80 17.08
CA TYR A 9 -2.54 19.78 16.27
C TYR A 9 -1.96 19.85 14.85
N PHE A 10 -2.81 20.01 13.85
CA PHE A 10 -2.44 20.70 12.61
C PHE A 10 -3.08 22.09 12.61
N GLY A 11 -2.24 23.12 12.69
CA GLY A 11 -2.65 24.52 12.60
C GLY A 11 -3.01 24.91 11.16
N GLY A 12 -4.16 25.58 11.01
CA GLY A 12 -4.64 26.17 9.75
C GLY A 12 -6.16 26.35 9.79
N ASN A 13 -6.63 27.59 10.00
CA ASN A 13 -8.03 27.97 10.21
C ASN A 13 -8.98 27.51 9.09
N ASN A 14 -9.72 26.42 9.32
CA ASN A 14 -11.08 26.22 8.80
C ASN A 14 -11.83 25.10 9.55
N SER A 15 -11.89 25.25 10.87
CA SER A 15 -12.33 24.25 11.83
C SER A 15 -13.84 23.93 11.81
N ALA A 16 -14.65 24.54 10.94
CA ALA A 16 -16.11 24.39 10.97
C ALA A 16 -16.68 23.29 10.05
N LYS A 17 -15.85 22.56 9.28
CA LYS A 17 -16.33 21.56 8.30
C LYS A 17 -16.08 20.09 8.66
N TYR A 18 -15.34 19.80 9.74
CA TYR A 18 -14.80 18.45 9.98
C TYR A 18 -15.17 17.84 11.34
N GLU A 19 -16.09 18.45 12.09
CA GLU A 19 -16.42 18.05 13.47
C GLU A 19 -17.28 16.77 13.59
N ASN A 20 -17.64 16.09 12.49
CA ASN A 20 -18.55 14.93 12.51
C ASN A 20 -18.14 13.72 11.64
N MET A 21 -16.87 13.57 11.24
CA MET A 21 -16.42 12.41 10.46
C MET A 21 -15.88 11.31 11.38
N ALA A 22 -16.71 10.33 11.69
CA ALA A 22 -16.44 9.26 12.65
C ALA A 22 -15.75 8.02 12.04
N SER A 23 -15.38 8.05 10.76
CA SER A 23 -14.71 6.94 10.06
C SER A 23 -13.80 7.43 8.93
N PRO A 24 -12.68 6.72 8.61
CA PRO A 24 -11.90 6.96 7.40
C PRO A 24 -12.76 6.96 6.13
N ALA A 25 -13.79 6.12 6.07
CA ALA A 25 -14.66 5.96 4.90
C ALA A 25 -15.49 7.21 4.53
N ASP A 26 -15.59 8.21 5.42
CA ASP A 26 -16.41 9.40 5.20
C ASP A 26 -15.67 10.51 4.43
N PHE A 27 -14.36 10.36 4.19
CA PHE A 27 -13.57 11.35 3.44
C PHE A 27 -13.76 11.18 1.91
N PRO A 28 -14.27 12.20 1.18
CA PRO A 28 -14.49 12.11 -0.28
C PRO A 28 -13.22 11.80 -1.08
N SER A 29 -12.06 12.21 -0.57
CA SER A 29 -10.74 11.89 -1.14
C SER A 29 -10.37 10.42 -1.05
N GLN A 30 -10.96 9.64 -0.14
CA GLN A 30 -10.66 8.21 -0.01
C GLN A 30 -11.45 7.34 -1.00
N ARG A 31 -12.63 7.77 -1.47
CA ARG A 31 -13.42 6.95 -2.41
C ARG A 31 -12.71 6.69 -3.74
N ARG A 32 -11.97 7.67 -4.28
CA ARG A 32 -11.21 7.45 -5.52
C ARG A 32 -10.13 6.38 -5.34
N CYS A 33 -9.52 6.30 -4.16
CA CYS A 33 -8.45 5.36 -3.84
C CYS A 33 -8.93 3.91 -3.75
N MET A 34 -10.22 3.70 -3.49
CA MET A 34 -10.83 2.36 -3.41
C MET A 34 -11.28 1.81 -4.77
N ASN A 35 -11.23 2.61 -5.84
CA ASN A 35 -11.52 2.10 -7.17
C ASN A 35 -10.40 1.17 -7.64
N ASN A 36 -10.74 0.11 -8.37
CA ASN A 36 -9.72 -0.70 -9.05
C ASN A 36 -8.94 0.14 -10.07
N LYS A 37 -7.69 -0.24 -10.36
CA LYS A 37 -6.97 0.35 -11.50
C LYS A 37 -7.78 0.17 -12.78
N ASP A 38 -7.82 1.22 -13.60
CA ASP A 38 -8.48 1.18 -14.90
C ASP A 38 -7.53 1.74 -15.96
N LYS A 39 -7.15 0.85 -16.89
CA LYS A 39 -6.24 1.18 -18.00
C LYS A 39 -6.88 2.17 -18.99
N GLY A 40 -8.20 2.33 -18.93
CA GLY A 40 -8.96 3.10 -19.89
C GLY A 40 -8.89 2.47 -21.28
N ASN A 41 -8.87 3.31 -22.31
CA ASN A 41 -8.83 2.89 -23.70
C ASN A 41 -7.77 3.67 -24.49
N ALA A 42 -7.26 3.04 -25.54
CA ALA A 42 -6.37 3.70 -26.48
C ALA A 42 -7.09 4.86 -27.19
N CYS A 43 -6.34 5.93 -27.43
CA CYS A 43 -6.80 7.13 -28.13
C CYS A 43 -5.58 7.88 -28.68
N ASP A 44 -5.77 9.11 -29.18
CA ASP A 44 -4.69 9.93 -29.74
C ASP A 44 -3.61 10.34 -28.73
N LYS A 45 -3.84 10.12 -27.43
CA LYS A 45 -2.86 10.35 -26.37
C LYS A 45 -1.94 9.13 -26.21
N PRO A 46 -0.63 9.33 -26.02
CA PRO A 46 0.29 8.22 -25.81
C PRO A 46 -0.04 7.45 -24.53
N GLN A 47 0.18 6.15 -24.56
CA GLN A 47 0.20 5.33 -23.34
C GLN A 47 1.28 5.84 -22.38
N SER A 48 1.02 5.71 -21.08
CA SER A 48 1.97 6.12 -20.04
C SER A 48 1.86 5.23 -18.82
N THR A 49 2.95 5.13 -18.06
CA THR A 49 2.92 4.52 -16.74
C THR A 49 2.31 5.51 -15.75
N ARG A 50 1.34 5.03 -14.96
CA ARG A 50 0.65 5.77 -13.91
C ARG A 50 0.71 4.99 -12.61
N TRP A 51 0.34 5.65 -11.52
CA TRP A 51 0.25 5.06 -10.20
C TRP A 51 -1.20 4.95 -9.77
N TYR A 52 -1.54 3.87 -9.07
CA TYR A 52 -2.84 3.69 -8.43
C TYR A 52 -2.64 3.12 -7.03
N PHE A 53 -3.55 3.41 -6.12
CA PHE A 53 -3.55 2.80 -4.80
C PHE A 53 -4.21 1.43 -4.84
N ASN A 54 -3.46 0.39 -4.50
CA ASN A 54 -3.98 -0.94 -4.30
C ASN A 54 -4.36 -1.10 -2.83
N GLU A 55 -5.65 -1.05 -2.50
CA GLU A 55 -6.15 -1.15 -1.13
C GLU A 55 -5.78 -2.49 -0.45
N LYS A 56 -5.70 -3.58 -1.23
CA LYS A 56 -5.42 -4.95 -0.77
C LYS A 56 -3.97 -5.11 -0.30
N LYS A 57 -3.08 -4.38 -0.97
CA LYS A 57 -1.64 -4.34 -0.69
C LYS A 57 -1.24 -3.10 0.08
N PHE A 58 -2.19 -2.19 0.29
CA PHE A 58 -1.99 -0.90 0.95
C PHE A 58 -0.77 -0.16 0.40
N ARG A 59 -0.68 -0.09 -0.93
CA ARG A 59 0.51 0.40 -1.63
C ARG A 59 0.14 1.09 -2.93
N CYS A 60 0.86 2.17 -3.25
CA CYS A 60 0.83 2.78 -4.57
C CYS A 60 1.67 1.94 -5.55
N MET A 61 1.01 1.45 -6.61
CA MET A 61 1.58 0.53 -7.59
C MET A 61 1.53 1.14 -8.99
N ALA A 62 2.51 0.79 -9.80
CA ALA A 62 2.60 1.23 -11.18
C ALA A 62 1.70 0.37 -12.08
N PHE A 63 1.04 1.01 -13.03
CA PHE A 63 0.25 0.34 -14.06
C PHE A 63 0.27 1.13 -15.37
N THR A 64 -0.09 0.46 -16.46
CA THR A 64 -0.16 1.07 -17.79
C THR A 64 -1.51 1.72 -18.01
N TYR A 65 -1.52 3.02 -18.29
CA TYR A 65 -2.68 3.78 -18.72
C TYR A 65 -2.63 4.00 -20.24
N LEU A 66 -3.72 3.66 -20.94
CA LEU A 66 -3.79 3.66 -22.40
C LEU A 66 -4.04 5.04 -23.02
N GLY A 67 -4.22 6.07 -22.20
CA GLY A 67 -4.23 7.47 -22.63
C GLY A 67 -5.56 8.19 -22.45
N CYS A 68 -6.70 7.50 -22.54
CA CYS A 68 -8.03 8.07 -22.35
C CYS A 68 -8.94 7.21 -21.48
N GLY A 69 -9.99 7.82 -20.93
CA GLY A 69 -10.92 7.15 -20.02
C GLY A 69 -10.26 6.81 -18.68
N GLY A 70 -10.63 5.68 -18.10
CA GLY A 70 -10.16 5.26 -16.79
C GLY A 70 -11.00 5.84 -15.65
N ASN A 71 -10.43 5.81 -14.45
CA ASN A 71 -11.03 6.40 -13.26
C ASN A 71 -10.02 7.24 -12.47
N ASP A 72 -10.48 7.81 -11.36
CA ASP A 72 -9.70 8.72 -10.54
C ASP A 72 -8.62 8.04 -9.68
N ASN A 73 -8.56 6.71 -9.58
CA ASN A 73 -7.40 6.01 -9.00
C ASN A 73 -6.25 5.95 -10.01
N ASN A 74 -5.82 7.12 -10.46
CA ASN A 74 -4.83 7.30 -11.51
C ASN A 74 -4.04 8.58 -11.23
N PHE A 75 -2.78 8.40 -10.84
CA PHE A 75 -1.88 9.46 -10.43
C PHE A 75 -0.66 9.47 -11.36
N VAL A 76 -0.19 10.66 -11.71
CA VAL A 76 1.03 10.82 -12.52
C VAL A 76 2.26 10.47 -11.68
N ASN A 77 2.27 10.90 -10.42
CA ASN A 77 3.41 10.73 -9.52
C ASN A 77 3.10 9.74 -8.40
N MET A 78 4.11 8.98 -7.98
CA MET A 78 3.99 8.07 -6.83
C MET A 78 3.62 8.84 -5.55
N ASN A 79 4.28 9.99 -5.34
CA ASN A 79 4.04 10.81 -4.15
C ASN A 79 2.59 11.32 -4.07
N ASP A 80 1.98 11.68 -5.21
CA ASP A 80 0.59 12.14 -5.23
C ASP A 80 -0.38 11.02 -4.84
N CYS A 81 -0.13 9.80 -5.31
CA CYS A 81 -0.86 8.61 -4.87
C CYS A 81 -0.68 8.40 -3.36
N HIS A 82 0.57 8.47 -2.87
CA HIS A 82 0.88 8.24 -1.47
C HIS A 82 0.19 9.26 -0.57
N THR A 83 0.34 10.55 -0.85
CA THR A 83 -0.26 11.63 -0.05
C THR A 83 -1.78 11.61 -0.06
N GLN A 84 -2.42 11.19 -1.16
CA GLN A 84 -3.89 11.18 -1.25
C GLN A 84 -4.52 9.91 -0.71
N CYS A 85 -3.85 8.76 -0.84
CA CYS A 85 -4.47 7.46 -0.61
C CYS A 85 -3.87 6.65 0.53
N MET A 86 -2.61 6.86 0.92
CA MET A 86 -2.00 6.11 2.03
C MET A 86 -2.45 6.71 3.37
N PRO A 87 -3.10 5.93 4.23
CA PRO A 87 -3.37 6.32 5.61
C PRO A 87 -2.08 6.57 6.39
N ALA A 88 -2.11 7.59 7.24
CA ALA A 88 -0.95 8.02 8.04
C ALA A 88 -0.45 6.95 9.02
N ASP A 89 -1.37 6.14 9.54
CA ASP A 89 -1.04 5.13 10.57
C ASP A 89 -0.45 3.84 9.99
N GLY A 90 -0.46 3.69 8.66
CA GLY A 90 -0.02 2.47 7.99
C GLY A 90 -0.86 1.23 8.35
N PRO A 91 -0.64 0.09 7.68
CA PRO A 91 -1.16 -1.18 8.13
C PRO A 91 -0.16 -1.84 9.10
N ALA A 92 -0.64 -2.56 10.11
CA ALA A 92 0.28 -3.23 11.04
C ALA A 92 0.97 -4.47 10.43
N CYS A 93 0.43 -5.03 9.34
CA CYS A 93 1.14 -5.95 8.43
C CYS A 93 1.37 -5.25 7.10
N LEU A 94 2.37 -5.66 6.32
CA LEU A 94 2.66 -5.06 5.01
C LEU A 94 1.56 -5.27 3.96
N SER A 95 0.52 -6.08 4.24
CA SER A 95 -0.67 -6.22 3.39
C SER A 95 -1.95 -6.33 4.23
N SER A 96 -3.05 -5.72 3.77
CA SER A 96 -4.32 -5.70 4.51
C SER A 96 -5.21 -6.91 4.19
N GLU A 97 -5.19 -7.41 2.94
CA GLU A 97 -6.05 -8.52 2.51
C GLU A 97 -5.29 -9.87 2.42
N PHE A 98 -4.00 -9.85 2.08
CA PHE A 98 -3.20 -11.08 1.92
C PHE A 98 -2.57 -11.58 3.24
N ALA A 99 -2.48 -10.71 4.24
CA ALA A 99 -2.11 -11.05 5.60
C ALA A 99 -3.35 -10.88 6.50
N LEU A 100 -4.37 -11.71 6.30
CA LEU A 100 -5.38 -11.89 7.35
C LEU A 100 -4.60 -12.17 8.65
N PRO A 101 -4.76 -11.35 9.70
CA PRO A 101 -4.03 -11.57 10.93
C PRO A 101 -4.41 -12.96 11.45
N ALA A 102 -3.44 -13.72 11.93
CA ALA A 102 -3.76 -15.00 12.56
C ALA A 102 -4.83 -14.76 13.65
N PRO A 103 -5.83 -15.65 13.81
CA PRO A 103 -6.85 -15.48 14.82
C PRO A 103 -6.17 -15.30 16.19
N MET A 104 -6.56 -14.25 16.91
CA MET A 104 -6.06 -13.99 18.25
C MET A 104 -6.26 -15.25 19.13
N PRO A 105 -5.21 -15.76 19.78
CA PRO A 105 -5.35 -16.77 20.82
C PRO A 105 -6.38 -16.32 21.86
N LYS A 106 -7.18 -17.24 22.40
CA LYS A 106 -8.26 -16.89 23.34
C LYS A 106 -7.74 -16.19 24.60
N ASP A 107 -6.54 -16.55 25.03
CA ASP A 107 -5.81 -15.98 26.16
C ASP A 107 -5.09 -14.65 25.84
N ALA A 108 -5.02 -14.26 24.56
CA ALA A 108 -4.36 -13.04 24.11
C ALA A 108 -4.97 -11.77 24.71
N THR A 109 -6.27 -11.79 25.02
CA THR A 109 -7.00 -10.67 25.62
C THR A 109 -6.41 -10.21 26.96
N LYS A 110 -5.76 -11.12 27.71
CA LYS A 110 -5.07 -10.80 28.97
C LYS A 110 -3.86 -9.88 28.79
N TYR A 111 -3.26 -9.88 27.60
CA TYR A 111 -2.02 -9.16 27.31
C TYR A 111 -2.26 -7.81 26.59
N GLY A 112 -3.52 -7.41 26.43
CA GLY A 112 -3.90 -6.11 25.87
C GLY A 112 -3.50 -5.94 24.41
N SER A 113 -3.16 -4.72 24.01
CA SER A 113 -2.90 -4.38 22.60
C SER A 113 -1.60 -4.97 22.05
N HIS A 114 -0.62 -5.33 22.90
CA HIS A 114 0.68 -5.91 22.48
C HIS A 114 0.77 -7.42 22.76
N TRP A 115 -0.31 -8.14 22.47
CA TRP A 115 -0.47 -9.54 22.87
C TRP A 115 0.49 -10.54 22.19
N CYS A 116 0.84 -10.37 20.91
CA CYS A 116 1.59 -11.40 20.17
C CYS A 116 3.03 -11.54 20.65
N GLN A 117 3.56 -10.53 21.34
CA GLN A 117 4.87 -10.61 22.00
C GLN A 117 4.86 -11.59 23.18
N LYS A 118 3.70 -11.77 23.81
CA LYS A 118 3.53 -12.57 25.02
C LYS A 118 3.04 -13.98 24.71
N THR A 119 2.09 -14.11 23.79
CA THR A 119 1.53 -15.42 23.41
C THR A 119 2.31 -16.12 22.31
N GLY A 120 3.15 -15.36 21.57
CA GLY A 120 3.71 -15.82 20.31
C GLY A 120 2.69 -15.87 19.18
N CYS A 121 3.16 -16.25 18.00
CA CYS A 121 2.36 -16.41 16.78
C CYS A 121 2.35 -17.88 16.33
N PRO A 122 1.28 -18.33 15.64
CA PRO A 122 1.24 -19.67 15.07
C PRO A 122 2.30 -19.84 13.97
N THR A 123 2.58 -21.10 13.61
CA THR A 123 3.53 -21.44 12.54
C THR A 123 3.19 -20.72 11.24
N GLY A 124 4.19 -20.10 10.61
CA GLY A 124 4.02 -19.31 9.38
C GLY A 124 3.70 -17.84 9.63
N PHE A 125 3.61 -17.39 10.88
CA PHE A 125 3.36 -16.00 11.24
C PHE A 125 4.44 -15.41 12.14
N GLN A 126 4.67 -14.10 11.99
CA GLN A 126 5.60 -13.32 12.79
C GLN A 126 4.87 -12.19 13.51
N CYS A 127 5.28 -11.89 14.75
CA CYS A 127 4.69 -10.81 15.53
C CYS A 127 5.25 -9.46 15.07
N HIS A 128 4.37 -8.58 14.59
CA HIS A 128 4.68 -7.20 14.25
C HIS A 128 4.06 -6.26 15.26
N ASN A 129 4.82 -5.23 15.65
CA ASN A 129 4.36 -4.18 16.54
C ASN A 129 3.99 -2.94 15.72
N GLY A 130 2.70 -2.69 15.60
CA GLY A 130 2.19 -1.40 15.15
C GLY A 130 2.25 -0.37 16.28
N ILE A 131 1.87 0.86 15.92
CA ILE A 131 1.86 2.02 16.83
C ILE A 131 0.92 1.75 18.02
N TRP A 132 -0.25 1.16 17.76
CA TRP A 132 -1.31 0.98 18.75
C TRP A 132 -1.52 -0.47 19.18
N PHE A 133 -1.13 -1.43 18.35
CA PHE A 133 -1.39 -2.85 18.57
C PHE A 133 -0.29 -3.71 17.96
N SER A 134 -0.09 -4.91 18.50
CA SER A 134 0.71 -5.95 17.90
C SER A 134 -0.20 -6.99 17.24
N GLN A 135 0.26 -7.56 16.13
CA GLN A 135 -0.46 -8.64 15.46
C GLN A 135 0.48 -9.64 14.78
N CYS A 136 -0.04 -10.84 14.55
CA CYS A 136 0.66 -11.89 13.82
C CYS A 136 0.43 -11.73 12.32
N CYS A 137 1.49 -11.41 11.57
CA CYS A 137 1.48 -11.24 10.12
C CYS A 137 2.01 -12.49 9.42
N ASN A 138 1.45 -12.83 8.26
CA ASN A 138 1.87 -14.00 7.49
C ASN A 138 3.29 -13.78 6.94
N GLN A 139 4.25 -14.58 7.42
CA GLN A 139 5.67 -14.42 7.08
C GLN A 139 5.93 -14.53 5.57
N THR A 140 5.25 -15.45 4.88
CA THR A 140 5.43 -15.64 3.43
C THR A 140 5.05 -14.38 2.66
N VAL A 141 3.96 -13.72 3.06
CA VAL A 141 3.50 -12.48 2.42
C VAL A 141 4.45 -11.34 2.76
N GLU A 142 4.87 -11.19 4.02
CA GLU A 142 5.86 -10.19 4.43
C GLU A 142 7.16 -10.31 3.61
N ASN A 143 7.62 -11.53 3.38
CA ASN A 143 8.79 -11.80 2.55
C ASN A 143 8.54 -11.36 1.09
N TRP A 144 7.38 -11.67 0.52
CA TRP A 144 7.05 -11.22 -0.84
C TRP A 144 6.98 -9.70 -0.97
N PHE A 145 6.51 -8.99 0.05
CA PHE A 145 6.52 -7.53 0.07
C PHE A 145 7.93 -6.97 0.18
N THR A 146 8.78 -7.61 0.97
CA THR A 146 10.20 -7.25 1.08
C THR A 146 10.91 -7.45 -0.26
N GLU A 147 10.75 -8.61 -0.90
CA GLU A 147 11.30 -8.91 -2.23
C GLU A 147 10.76 -7.97 -3.33
N GLY A 148 9.46 -7.69 -3.31
CA GLY A 148 8.82 -6.76 -4.25
C GLY A 148 9.31 -5.32 -4.07
N SER A 149 9.72 -4.95 -2.85
CA SER A 149 10.28 -3.63 -2.54
C SER A 149 11.78 -3.52 -2.79
N ASP A 150 12.46 -4.64 -3.02
CA ASP A 150 13.89 -4.65 -3.33
C ASP A 150 14.12 -3.95 -4.68
N PRO A 151 14.93 -2.89 -4.75
CA PRO A 151 15.27 -2.23 -6.00
C PRO A 151 16.13 -3.12 -6.91
N LYS A 152 16.60 -4.29 -6.47
CA LYS A 152 17.41 -5.23 -7.24
C LYS A 152 16.59 -6.29 -7.95
N CYS A 153 16.94 -6.56 -9.19
CA CYS A 153 16.45 -7.68 -9.98
C CYS A 153 17.21 -8.97 -9.63
N LYS A 154 16.72 -10.12 -10.11
CA LYS A 154 17.35 -11.44 -9.87
C LYS A 154 18.80 -11.51 -10.38
N ASN A 155 19.12 -10.72 -11.40
CA ASN A 155 20.46 -10.58 -11.95
C ASN A 155 21.36 -9.59 -11.18
N GLY A 156 20.89 -9.04 -10.05
CA GLY A 156 21.63 -8.09 -9.21
C GLY A 156 21.65 -6.63 -9.73
N ARG A 157 21.11 -6.37 -10.93
CA ARG A 157 20.98 -5.01 -11.47
C ARG A 157 19.79 -4.28 -10.85
N ASN A 158 19.81 -2.96 -10.95
CA ASN A 158 18.68 -2.16 -10.47
C ASN A 158 17.48 -2.35 -11.42
N ALA A 159 16.32 -2.59 -10.83
CA ALA A 159 15.05 -2.51 -11.51
C ALA A 159 14.78 -1.06 -11.97
N TYR A 160 13.95 -0.93 -12.99
CA TYR A 160 13.52 0.35 -13.51
C TYR A 160 12.84 1.19 -12.43
N GLN A 161 13.18 2.48 -12.40
CA GLN A 161 12.56 3.47 -11.53
C GLN A 161 11.93 4.56 -12.39
N LEU A 162 10.72 4.95 -12.02
CA LEU A 162 9.99 6.07 -12.62
C LEU A 162 10.05 7.24 -11.63
N ASP A 163 10.65 8.35 -12.04
CA ASP A 163 10.83 9.56 -11.23
C ASP A 163 11.45 9.28 -9.85
N GLY A 164 12.51 8.45 -9.83
CA GLY A 164 13.23 8.09 -8.61
C GLY A 164 12.51 7.08 -7.70
N HIS A 165 11.37 6.55 -8.13
CA HIS A 165 10.60 5.56 -7.37
C HIS A 165 10.57 4.21 -8.09
N LEU A 166 10.73 3.12 -7.35
CA LEU A 166 10.66 1.76 -7.89
C LEU A 166 9.26 1.49 -8.45
N ALA A 167 9.17 1.31 -9.77
CA ALA A 167 7.92 1.04 -10.46
C ALA A 167 7.59 -0.46 -10.39
N VAL A 168 6.69 -0.82 -9.48
CA VAL A 168 6.24 -2.21 -9.26
C VAL A 168 4.77 -2.33 -9.63
N GLY A 169 4.43 -3.31 -10.46
CA GLY A 169 3.06 -3.67 -10.84
C GLY A 169 2.61 -4.97 -10.16
N ASP A 170 1.32 -5.32 -10.26
CA ASP A 170 0.85 -6.60 -9.71
C ASP A 170 1.37 -7.77 -10.53
N THR A 171 1.28 -7.62 -11.86
CA THR A 171 1.75 -8.61 -12.83
C THR A 171 2.42 -7.91 -14.00
N CYS A 172 3.12 -8.68 -14.84
CA CYS A 172 3.72 -8.13 -16.05
C CYS A 172 2.72 -7.60 -17.07
N SER A 173 1.45 -8.00 -16.99
CA SER A 173 0.41 -7.42 -17.84
C SER A 173 0.09 -5.96 -17.47
N ASP A 174 0.49 -5.51 -16.28
CA ASP A 174 0.26 -4.15 -15.82
C ASP A 174 1.39 -3.20 -16.20
N LEU A 175 2.56 -3.72 -16.56
CA LEU A 175 3.76 -2.91 -16.81
C LEU A 175 4.13 -2.91 -18.29
N VAL A 176 4.37 -1.72 -18.82
CA VAL A 176 5.12 -1.54 -20.07
C VAL A 176 6.53 -1.12 -19.69
N CYS A 177 7.49 -2.00 -19.96
CA CYS A 177 8.89 -1.73 -19.65
C CYS A 177 9.53 -0.82 -20.71
N PRO A 178 10.40 0.13 -20.30
CA PRO A 178 11.14 0.95 -21.24
C PRO A 178 12.15 0.11 -22.03
N GLN A 179 12.72 0.71 -23.07
CA GLN A 179 13.71 0.04 -23.92
C GLN A 179 14.86 -0.56 -23.09
N GLY A 180 15.25 -1.79 -23.43
CA GLY A 180 16.31 -2.53 -22.73
C GLY A 180 15.89 -3.12 -21.38
N HIS A 181 14.61 -3.05 -21.01
CA HIS A 181 14.08 -3.73 -19.84
C HIS A 181 13.01 -4.74 -20.24
N THR A 182 13.02 -5.88 -19.57
CA THR A 182 12.00 -6.92 -19.69
C THR A 182 11.24 -7.02 -18.37
N CYS A 183 9.93 -7.27 -18.44
CA CYS A 183 9.18 -7.48 -17.21
C CYS A 183 9.49 -8.86 -16.62
N GLU A 184 9.78 -8.87 -15.33
CA GLU A 184 9.95 -10.08 -14.54
C GLU A 184 8.92 -10.13 -13.41
N SER A 185 8.28 -11.29 -13.23
CA SER A 185 7.53 -11.55 -11.98
C SER A 185 8.53 -11.79 -10.85
N THR A 186 8.48 -10.93 -9.84
CA THR A 186 9.31 -11.05 -8.64
C THR A 186 8.77 -12.19 -7.78
N ASN A 187 7.46 -12.18 -7.52
CA ASN A 187 6.71 -13.23 -6.85
C ASN A 187 5.23 -13.16 -7.27
N LEU A 188 4.33 -13.84 -6.55
CA LEU A 188 2.90 -13.88 -6.87
C LEU A 188 2.19 -12.52 -6.71
N LEU A 189 2.79 -11.55 -6.02
CA LEU A 189 2.19 -10.26 -5.75
C LEU A 189 2.86 -9.11 -6.52
N PHE A 190 4.06 -9.30 -7.06
CA PHE A 190 4.83 -8.19 -7.62
C PHE A 190 5.54 -8.57 -8.90
N ALA A 191 5.50 -7.64 -9.86
CA ALA A 191 6.31 -7.65 -11.07
C ALA A 191 7.05 -6.33 -11.21
N LYS A 192 8.24 -6.36 -11.81
CA LYS A 192 9.05 -5.17 -12.08
C LYS A 192 9.81 -5.30 -13.39
N CYS A 193 10.20 -4.16 -13.95
CA CYS A 193 10.98 -4.12 -15.18
C CYS A 193 12.48 -4.18 -14.85
N CYS A 194 13.19 -5.10 -15.48
CA CYS A 194 14.59 -5.40 -15.20
C CYS A 194 15.43 -5.39 -16.48
N PRO A 195 16.69 -4.93 -16.44
CA PRO A 195 17.60 -4.92 -17.59
C PRO A 195 18.16 -6.29 -17.97
#